data_AF-A0A526YC56-F1
#
_entry.id   AF-A0A526YC56-F1
#
_cell.length_a   1.000
_cell.length_b   1.000
_cell.length_c   1.000
_cell.angle_alpha   90.00
_cell.angle_beta   90.00
_cell.angle_gamma   90.00
#
_symmetry.space_group_name_H-M   'P 1'
#
loop_
_entity.id
_entity.type
_entity.pdbx_description
1 polymer ?
#
loop_
_entity_poly.entity_id
_entity_poly.type
_entity_poly.pdbx_seq_one_letter_code
_entity_poly.pdbx_strand_id
1 'polypeptide(L)' 'MKKFLLTASAAALALAASAGYAAARDQIQIVGSSTVFPFTTAVAEKLGQSGKIKTPV' A
#
# COMPACT_ATOMS: atom_id res chain seq x y z
N MET A 1 -12.75 35.34 16.91
CA MET A 1 -13.60 34.23 16.40
C MET A 1 -13.28 33.85 14.95
N LYS A 2 -13.17 34.79 14.00
CA LYS A 2 -12.83 34.48 12.58
C LYS A 2 -11.46 33.81 12.38
N LYS A 3 -10.43 34.19 13.16
CA LYS A 3 -9.10 33.56 13.13
C LYS A 3 -9.13 32.09 13.58
N PHE A 4 -9.98 31.77 14.55
CA PHE A 4 -10.13 30.42 15.08
C PHE A 4 -10.83 29.49 14.07
N LEU A 5 -11.82 30.03 13.35
CA LEU A 5 -12.48 29.32 12.25
C LEU A 5 -11.52 29.06 11.08
N LEU A 6 -10.67 30.03 10.72
CA LEU A 6 -9.65 29.86 9.67
C LEU A 6 -8.59 28.82 10.04
N THR A 7 -8.13 28.80 11.29
CA THR A 7 -7.16 27.79 11.76
C THR A 7 -7.80 26.41 11.82
N ALA A 8 -9.07 26.30 12.21
CA ALA A 8 -9.80 25.03 12.24
C ALA A 8 -10.04 24.45 10.83
N SER A 9 -10.38 25.29 9.84
CA SER A 9 -10.54 24.84 8.46
C SER A 9 -9.21 24.40 7.82
N ALA A 10 -8.12 25.11 8.13
CA ALA A 10 -6.79 24.73 7.66
C ALA A 10 -6.33 23.40 8.26
N ALA A 11 -6.57 23.18 9.56
CA ALA A 11 -6.27 21.91 10.22
C ALA A 11 -7.10 20.75 9.65
N ALA A 12 -8.40 20.96 9.37
CA ALA A 12 -9.25 19.94 8.76
C ALA A 12 -8.80 19.55 7.34
N LEU A 13 -8.38 20.53 6.53
CA LEU A 13 -7.84 20.27 5.19
C LEU A 13 -6.49 19.54 5.25
N ALA A 14 -5.62 19.89 6.20
CA ALA A 14 -4.34 19.20 6.40
C ALA A 14 -4.54 17.73 6.83
N LEU A 15 -5.52 17.46 7.69
CA LEU A 15 -5.89 16.10 8.10
C LEU A 15 -6.57 15.30 6.97
N ALA A 16 -7.38 15.94 6.14
CA ALA A 16 -7.97 15.30 4.97
C ALA A 16 -6.91 14.99 3.89
N ALA A 17 -5.92 15.87 3.73
CA ALA A 17 -4.79 15.64 2.82
C ALA A 17 -3.86 14.52 3.32
N SER A 18 -3.68 14.36 4.63
CA SER A 18 -2.88 13.26 5.20
C SER A 18 -3.59 11.90 5.16
N ALA A 19 -4.92 11.87 5.09
CA ALA A 19 -5.71 10.64 5.00
C ALA A 19 -5.47 9.82 3.71
N GLY A 20 -4.92 10.43 2.66
CA GLY A 20 -4.59 9.75 1.39
C GLY A 20 -3.23 9.03 1.37
N TYR A 21 -2.38 9.21 2.38
CA TYR A 21 -1.02 8.62 2.39
C TYR A 21 -0.99 7.16 2.86
N ALA A 22 -2.10 6.62 3.36
CA ALA A 22 -2.26 5.20 3.65
C ALA A 22 -2.63 4.40 2.39
N ALA A 23 -1.98 4.68 1.27
CA ALA A 23 -1.97 3.78 0.12
C ALA A 23 -1.16 2.55 0.53
N ALA A 24 -1.83 1.61 1.21
CA ALA A 24 -1.32 0.31 1.60
C ALA A 24 -0.60 -0.32 0.40
N ARG A 25 0.72 -0.23 0.43
CA ARG A 25 1.60 -1.01 -0.43
C ARG A 25 1.65 -2.40 0.19
N ASP A 26 0.54 -3.13 0.08
CA ASP A 26 0.46 -4.56 0.40
C ASP A 26 1.16 -5.34 -0.71
N GLN A 27 2.43 -5.01 -0.94
CA GLN A 27 3.32 -5.68 -1.86
C GLN A 27 4.41 -6.31 -1.01
N ILE A 28 4.26 -7.62 -0.78
CA ILE A 28 5.28 -8.42 -0.12
C ILE A 28 6.40 -8.63 -1.13
N GLN A 29 7.58 -8.05 -0.84
CA GLN A 29 8.80 -8.30 -1.60
C GLN A 29 9.51 -9.52 -1.08
N ILE A 30 9.72 -10.51 -1.96
CA ILE A 30 10.34 -11.78 -1.58
C ILE A 30 11.76 -11.78 -2.15
N VAL A 31 12.76 -11.78 -1.27
CA VAL A 31 14.17 -12.00 -1.63
C VAL A 31 14.65 -13.29 -0.99
N GLY A 32 15.45 -14.10 -1.71
CA GLY A 32 15.83 -15.42 -1.20
C GLY A 32 16.88 -16.13 -2.05
N SER A 33 17.13 -17.41 -1.73
CA SER A 33 18.09 -18.25 -2.44
C SER A 33 17.83 -18.24 -3.95
N SER A 34 18.87 -18.01 -4.75
CA SER A 34 18.80 -18.02 -6.22
C SER A 34 18.29 -19.33 -6.80
N THR A 35 18.33 -20.42 -6.02
CA THR A 35 17.79 -21.73 -6.40
C THR A 35 16.31 -21.89 -6.12
N VAL A 36 15.73 -21.09 -5.21
CA VAL A 36 14.34 -21.21 -4.77
C VAL A 36 13.46 -20.07 -5.30
N PHE A 37 14.07 -18.90 -5.53
CA PHE A 37 13.43 -17.72 -6.08
C PHE A 37 12.58 -17.99 -7.35
N PRO A 38 13.08 -18.66 -8.41
CA PRO A 38 12.28 -18.87 -9.61
C PRO A 38 11.03 -19.73 -9.38
N PHE A 39 11.08 -20.68 -8.44
CA PHE A 39 9.94 -21.51 -8.09
C PHE A 39 8.89 -20.72 -7.30
N THR A 40 9.32 -19.86 -6.38
CA THR A 40 8.42 -19.01 -5.61
C THR A 40 7.72 -17.97 -6.49
N THR A 41 8.40 -17.43 -7.50
CA THR A 41 7.80 -16.50 -8.48
C THR A 41 6.69 -17.17 -9.29
N ALA A 42 6.91 -18.39 -9.79
CA ALA A 42 5.90 -19.11 -10.55
C ALA A 42 4.62 -19.41 -9.73
N VAL A 43 4.79 -19.76 -8.45
CA VAL A 43 3.66 -19.98 -7.52
C VAL A 43 2.94 -18.67 -7.21
N ALA A 44 3.68 -17.58 -6.99
CA ALA A 44 3.12 -16.26 -6.76
C ALA A 44 2.26 -15.79 -7.95
N GLU A 45 2.73 -15.96 -9.18
CA GLU A 45 1.99 -15.61 -10.39
C GLU A 45 0.68 -16.40 -10.51
N LYS A 46 0.72 -17.71 -10.25
CA LYS A 46 -0.49 -18.56 -10.25
C LYS A 46 -1.48 -18.17 -9.15
N LEU A 47 -0.98 -17.81 -7.98
CA LEU A 47 -1.80 -17.33 -6.87
C LEU A 47 -2.50 -16.01 -7.22
N GLY A 48 -1.78 -15.09 -7.87
CA GLY A 48 -2.33 -13.83 -8.36
C GLY A 48 -3.39 -14.00 -9.44
N GLN A 49 -3.18 -14.93 -10.39
CA GLN A 49 -4.16 -15.27 -11.43
C GLN A 49 -5.47 -15.85 -10.87
N SER A 50 -5.41 -16.46 -9.67
CA SER A 50 -6.58 -17.07 -9.01
C SER A 50 -7.48 -16.05 -8.28
N GLY A 51 -7.15 -14.75 -8.37
CA GLY A 51 -8.11 -13.65 -8.22
C GLY A 51 -8.46 -13.20 -6.80
N LYS A 52 -7.86 -13.79 -5.76
CA LYS A 52 -8.17 -13.43 -4.36
C LYS A 52 -7.04 -12.68 -3.65
N ILE A 53 -5.80 -12.80 -4.11
CA ILE A 53 -4.62 -12.24 -3.48
C ILE A 53 -3.77 -11.53 -4.54
N LYS A 54 -3.26 -10.35 -4.22
CA LYS A 54 -2.35 -9.60 -5.08
C LYS A 54 -1.01 -10.34 -5.16
N THR A 55 -0.46 -10.51 -6.37
CA THR A 55 0.80 -11.24 -6.58
C THR A 55 1.93 -10.65 -5.74
N PRO A 56 2.54 -11.43 -4.83
CA PRO A 56 3.80 -11.08 -4.18
C PRO A 56 4.92 -11.10 -5.23
N VAL A 57 5.76 -10.06 -5.30
CA VAL A 57 6.87 -9.96 -6.28
C VAL A 57 8.18 -9.66 -5.59
#